data_AF-A0A935QX99-F1
#
_entry.id   AF-A0A935QX99-F1
#
_cell.length_a   1.000
_cell.length_b   1.000
_cell.length_c   1.000
_cell.angle_alpha   90.00
_cell.angle_beta   90.00
_cell.angle_gamma   90.00
#
_symmetry.space_group_name_H-M   'P 1'
#
loop_
_entity.id
_entity.type
_entity.pdbx_description
1 polymer ?
#
loop_
_entity_poly.entity_id
_entity_poly.type
_entity_poly.pdbx_seq_one_letter_code
_entity_poly.pdbx_strand_id
1 'polypeptide(L)'
;MSQSNPLLYGLIGLLAGAAAGAGAYAILAPTKTVTEQTTVTQVEQKEMTPEELAELCKNSDLFKNTQTELVSAQTKVASLQSEIEKKDADLAKMKSAAAKGDAAASKRYKDLEAEIANLKGQLAQAEKERDELVVELKKTVEELQQQIQATEVQRQRAERYKGEAHQNLWTSFSAEAKVAICDRGSRRRHDKCHEAVETALTAEMQSKFLSCVDSYQFTPMLRQLERKQEVPSNAMKLSDDDRFTDKGWYIQYCDPTLPEAGEAADAADRNATPAPTGGEVTKEVEGE
;
A
#
# COMPACT_ATOMS: atom_id res chain seq x y z
N MET A 1 -38.56 31.44 -32.28
CA MET A 1 -38.75 30.38 -31.26
C MET A 1 -37.39 29.75 -31.03
N SER A 2 -36.71 30.15 -29.97
CA SER A 2 -35.32 29.78 -29.67
C SER A 2 -35.34 28.89 -28.44
N GLN A 3 -34.99 27.61 -28.60
CA GLN A 3 -34.81 26.68 -27.49
C GLN A 3 -33.45 26.93 -26.86
N SER A 4 -33.45 27.62 -25.73
CA SER A 4 -32.30 27.76 -24.83
C SER A 4 -32.11 26.45 -24.06
N ASN A 5 -30.97 25.77 -24.28
CA ASN A 5 -30.54 24.59 -23.54
C ASN A 5 -30.19 24.98 -22.08
N PRO A 6 -30.87 24.43 -21.06
CA PRO A 6 -30.62 24.77 -19.65
C PRO A 6 -29.48 23.96 -18.98
N LEU A 7 -28.66 23.22 -19.75
CA LEU A 7 -27.63 22.34 -19.19
C LEU A 7 -26.30 23.04 -18.83
N LEU A 8 -26.13 24.33 -19.13
CA LEU A 8 -24.82 25.01 -18.99
C LEU A 8 -24.57 25.73 -17.64
N TYR A 9 -25.56 25.79 -16.74
CA TYR A 9 -25.43 26.56 -15.48
C TYR A 9 -25.12 25.72 -14.23
N GLY A 10 -24.78 24.43 -14.39
CA GLY A 10 -24.57 23.52 -13.25
C GLY A 10 -23.17 23.46 -12.64
N LEU A 11 -22.12 24.02 -13.27
CA LEU A 11 -20.72 23.67 -12.93
C LEU A 11 -19.81 24.82 -12.48
N ILE A 12 -20.31 26.06 -12.33
CA ILE A 12 -19.47 27.21 -11.93
C ILE A 12 -19.55 27.50 -10.41
N GLY A 13 -20.39 26.77 -9.66
CA GLY A 13 -20.69 27.09 -8.26
C GLY A 13 -19.89 26.37 -7.16
N LEU A 14 -18.74 25.75 -7.43
CA LEU A 14 -18.08 24.89 -6.42
C LEU A 14 -16.53 24.91 -6.44
N LEU A 15 -15.92 26.08 -6.63
CA LEU A 15 -14.45 26.24 -6.55
C LEU A 15 -13.96 27.41 -5.68
N ALA A 16 -14.75 27.80 -4.68
CA ALA A 16 -14.29 28.72 -3.65
C ALA A 16 -14.81 28.29 -2.27
N GLY A 17 -14.19 27.25 -1.68
CA GLY A 17 -14.37 26.94 -0.26
C GLY A 17 -14.51 25.46 0.08
N ALA A 18 -13.44 24.69 -0.08
CA ALA A 18 -13.18 23.50 0.73
C ALA A 18 -11.70 23.14 0.58
N ALA A 19 -10.88 23.74 1.44
CA ALA A 19 -9.47 23.42 1.54
C ALA A 19 -9.29 21.94 1.95
N ALA A 20 -8.46 21.23 1.18
CA ALA A 20 -7.76 20.00 1.54
C ALA A 20 -8.58 18.91 2.26
N GLY A 21 -9.22 18.02 1.51
CA GLY A 21 -9.64 16.72 2.06
C GLY A 21 -10.64 15.93 1.21
N ALA A 22 -11.60 16.60 0.55
CA ALA A 22 -12.72 15.92 -0.11
C ALA A 22 -12.66 15.90 -1.65
N GLY A 23 -11.67 16.55 -2.27
CA GLY A 23 -11.66 16.84 -3.72
C GLY A 23 -11.41 15.65 -4.65
N ALA A 24 -10.85 14.54 -4.16
CA ALA A 24 -10.54 13.39 -5.01
C ALA A 24 -11.77 12.49 -5.31
N TYR A 25 -12.78 12.48 -4.44
CA TYR A 25 -13.92 11.57 -4.58
C TYR A 25 -15.00 12.04 -5.57
N ALA A 26 -15.15 13.34 -5.79
CA ALA A 26 -16.19 13.86 -6.69
C ALA A 26 -15.83 13.73 -8.18
N ILE A 27 -14.54 13.64 -8.52
CA ILE A 27 -14.06 13.56 -9.92
C ILE A 27 -14.14 12.12 -10.46
N LEU A 28 -14.25 11.11 -9.59
CA LEU A 28 -14.31 9.69 -9.95
C LEU A 28 -15.71 9.06 -9.81
N ALA A 29 -16.75 9.83 -9.47
CA ALA A 29 -18.08 9.27 -9.29
C ALA A 29 -18.63 8.69 -10.62
N PRO A 30 -18.89 7.37 -10.70
CA PRO A 30 -19.42 6.76 -11.91
C PRO A 30 -20.89 7.20 -12.11
N THR A 31 -21.23 7.55 -13.35
CA THR A 31 -22.62 7.62 -13.78
C THR A 31 -23.24 6.23 -13.61
N LYS A 32 -24.21 6.13 -12.69
CA LYS A 32 -24.93 4.89 -12.36
C LYS A 32 -25.40 4.16 -13.62
N THR A 33 -24.85 2.97 -13.88
CA THR A 33 -25.61 1.90 -14.51
C THR A 33 -25.23 0.53 -13.94
N VAL A 34 -26.29 -0.15 -13.49
CA VAL A 34 -26.50 -1.60 -13.40
C VAL A 34 -25.70 -2.40 -12.36
N THR A 35 -26.50 -2.82 -11.38
CA THR A 35 -26.38 -3.83 -10.35
C THR A 35 -25.88 -5.18 -10.86
N GLU A 36 -24.89 -5.76 -10.20
CA GLU A 36 -24.78 -7.22 -10.04
C GLU A 36 -24.15 -7.54 -8.67
N GLN A 37 -24.91 -8.26 -7.84
CA GLN A 37 -24.49 -8.74 -6.53
C GLN A 37 -23.67 -10.02 -6.70
N THR A 38 -22.40 -9.99 -6.29
CA THR A 38 -21.60 -11.20 -6.04
C THR A 38 -21.22 -11.21 -4.57
N THR A 39 -21.66 -12.23 -3.85
CA THR A 39 -21.31 -12.49 -2.44
C THR A 39 -19.90 -13.06 -2.36
N VAL A 40 -18.96 -12.27 -1.84
CA VAL A 40 -17.58 -12.70 -1.55
C VAL A 40 -17.41 -12.87 -0.04
N THR A 41 -16.81 -14.00 0.33
CA THR A 41 -16.38 -14.39 1.68
C THR A 41 -15.62 -13.26 2.37
N GLN A 42 -16.06 -12.88 3.59
CA GLN A 42 -15.48 -11.81 4.39
C GLN A 42 -14.04 -12.16 4.82
N VAL A 43 -13.06 -11.75 4.01
CA VAL A 43 -11.77 -11.32 4.52
C VAL A 43 -12.03 -9.92 5.05
N GLU A 44 -11.78 -9.71 6.34
CA GLU A 44 -11.85 -8.39 6.98
C GLU A 44 -10.79 -7.51 6.29
N GLN A 45 -11.20 -6.86 5.20
CA GLN A 45 -10.42 -5.86 4.50
C GLN A 45 -10.27 -4.73 5.50
N LYS A 46 -9.10 -4.65 6.14
CA LYS A 46 -8.69 -3.42 6.80
C LYS A 46 -8.60 -2.39 5.67
N GLU A 47 -9.69 -1.65 5.47
CA GLU A 47 -9.73 -0.54 4.53
C GLU A 47 -8.56 0.36 4.92
N MET A 48 -7.58 0.50 4.01
CA MET A 48 -6.54 1.52 4.19
C MET A 48 -7.26 2.81 4.50
N THR A 49 -6.83 3.46 5.58
CA THR A 49 -7.50 4.70 5.93
C THR A 49 -7.28 5.68 4.77
N PRO A 50 -8.23 6.57 4.50
CA PRO A 50 -8.05 7.61 3.50
C PRO A 50 -6.78 8.45 3.75
N GLU A 51 -6.21 8.45 4.96
CA GLU A 51 -4.90 9.06 5.23
C GLU A 51 -3.73 8.27 4.64
N GLU A 52 -3.69 6.94 4.79
CA GLU A 52 -2.62 6.08 4.24
C GLU A 52 -2.62 6.12 2.70
N LEU A 53 -3.83 6.14 2.10
CA LEU A 53 -3.99 6.31 0.66
C LEU A 53 -3.52 7.71 0.20
N ALA A 54 -3.83 8.75 0.98
CA ALA A 54 -3.37 10.11 0.68
C ALA A 54 -1.84 10.25 0.81
N GLU A 55 -1.20 9.49 1.69
CA GLU A 55 0.25 9.49 1.87
C GLU A 55 0.97 8.78 0.71
N LEU A 56 0.43 7.66 0.23
CA LEU A 56 0.90 7.00 -1.00
C LEU A 56 0.75 7.92 -2.23
N CYS A 57 -0.37 8.61 -2.34
CA CYS A 57 -0.60 9.62 -3.40
C CYS A 57 0.33 10.83 -3.29
N LYS A 58 0.80 11.19 -2.08
CA LYS A 58 1.77 12.28 -1.87
C LYS A 58 3.20 11.89 -2.23
N ASN A 59 3.54 10.61 -2.28
CA ASN A 59 4.93 10.16 -2.49
C ASN A 59 5.15 9.51 -3.86
N SER A 60 4.09 9.21 -4.61
CA SER A 60 4.21 8.73 -5.99
C SER A 60 4.38 9.90 -6.97
N ASP A 61 5.60 10.09 -7.48
CA ASP A 61 5.91 11.08 -8.51
C ASP A 61 5.12 10.82 -9.81
N LEU A 62 4.84 9.55 -10.12
CA LEU A 62 3.98 9.17 -11.24
C LEU A 62 2.56 9.75 -11.09
N PHE A 63 1.95 9.59 -9.92
CA PHE A 63 0.60 10.10 -9.69
C PHE A 63 0.54 11.63 -9.77
N LYS A 64 1.53 12.33 -9.18
CA LYS A 64 1.62 13.80 -9.24
C LYS A 64 1.76 14.31 -10.67
N ASN A 65 2.58 13.64 -11.49
CA ASN A 65 2.79 14.03 -12.89
C ASN A 65 1.49 13.88 -13.68
N THR A 66 0.86 12.70 -13.66
CA THR A 66 -0.40 12.46 -14.40
C THR A 66 -1.53 13.38 -13.90
N GLN A 67 -1.60 13.65 -12.59
CA GLN A 67 -2.57 14.60 -12.03
C GLN A 67 -2.34 16.03 -12.52
N THR A 68 -1.08 16.48 -12.54
CA THR A 68 -0.72 17.82 -13.02
C THR A 68 -1.04 17.98 -14.51
N GLU A 69 -0.75 16.97 -15.31
CA GLU A 69 -1.07 16.93 -16.74
C GLU A 69 -2.58 16.96 -16.98
N LEU A 70 -3.36 16.20 -16.21
CA LEU A 70 -4.82 16.20 -16.30
C LEU A 70 -5.41 17.57 -15.96
N VAL A 71 -4.93 18.22 -14.89
CA VAL A 71 -5.37 19.58 -14.50
C VAL A 71 -5.00 20.60 -15.57
N SER A 72 -3.81 20.49 -16.16
CA SER A 72 -3.37 21.33 -17.28
C SER A 72 -4.30 21.15 -18.50
N ALA A 73 -4.60 19.90 -18.88
CA ALA A 73 -5.49 19.57 -19.99
C ALA A 73 -6.91 20.11 -19.76
N GLN A 74 -7.47 19.97 -18.55
CA GLN A 74 -8.77 20.53 -18.18
C GLN A 74 -8.77 22.07 -18.27
N THR A 75 -7.69 22.72 -17.80
CA THR A 75 -7.55 24.18 -17.87
C THR A 75 -7.49 24.66 -19.33
N LYS A 76 -6.78 23.93 -20.19
CA LYS A 76 -6.70 24.20 -21.64
C LYS A 76 -8.06 24.07 -22.31
N VAL A 77 -8.82 23.01 -22.02
CA VAL A 77 -10.20 22.83 -22.51
C VAL A 77 -11.09 24.00 -22.09
N ALA A 78 -11.09 24.37 -20.82
CA ALA A 78 -11.89 25.49 -20.31
C ALA A 78 -11.51 26.83 -20.95
N SER A 79 -10.20 27.07 -21.14
CA SER A 79 -9.71 28.28 -21.81
C SER A 79 -10.16 28.35 -23.27
N LEU A 80 -10.03 27.26 -24.03
CA LEU A 80 -10.45 27.18 -25.44
C LEU A 80 -11.97 27.35 -25.58
N GLN A 81 -12.77 26.74 -24.70
CA GLN A 81 -14.22 26.94 -24.66
C GLN A 81 -14.59 28.42 -24.45
N SER A 82 -13.96 29.08 -23.46
CA SER A 82 -14.21 30.51 -23.20
C SER A 82 -13.79 31.39 -24.39
N GLU A 83 -12.70 31.06 -25.07
CA GLU A 83 -12.23 31.81 -26.23
C GLU A 83 -13.18 31.64 -27.43
N ILE A 84 -13.66 30.43 -27.71
CA ILE A 84 -14.67 30.16 -28.74
C ILE A 84 -15.94 30.95 -28.47
N GLU A 85 -16.46 30.94 -27.23
CA GLU A 85 -17.67 31.69 -26.86
C GLU A 85 -17.52 33.20 -27.09
N LYS A 86 -16.36 33.78 -26.74
CA LYS A 86 -16.05 35.20 -26.99
C LYS A 86 -16.03 35.50 -28.49
N LYS A 87 -15.39 34.66 -29.29
CA LYS A 87 -15.27 34.82 -30.75
C LYS A 87 -16.60 34.63 -31.47
N ASP A 88 -17.42 33.65 -31.05
CA ASP A 88 -18.78 33.44 -31.57
C ASP A 88 -19.67 34.68 -31.29
N ALA A 89 -19.55 35.29 -30.10
CA ALA A 89 -20.26 36.52 -29.78
C ALA A 89 -19.83 37.72 -30.66
N ASP A 90 -18.55 37.82 -31.01
CA ASP A 90 -18.04 38.86 -31.91
C ASP A 90 -18.42 38.61 -33.37
N LEU A 91 -18.43 37.35 -33.81
CA LEU A 91 -18.93 36.95 -35.13
C LEU A 91 -20.40 37.36 -35.29
N ALA A 92 -21.24 37.15 -34.27
CA ALA A 92 -22.64 37.56 -34.28
C ALA A 92 -22.81 39.08 -34.49
N LYS A 93 -21.96 39.90 -33.86
CA LYS A 93 -21.96 41.37 -34.07
C LYS A 93 -21.54 41.72 -35.50
N MET A 94 -20.47 41.11 -36.00
CA MET A 94 -19.89 41.39 -37.32
C MET A 94 -20.80 40.97 -38.47
N LYS A 95 -21.58 39.89 -38.30
CA LYS A 95 -22.54 39.41 -39.30
C LYS A 95 -23.55 40.49 -39.72
N SER A 96 -24.01 41.28 -38.77
CA SER A 96 -24.97 42.38 -39.02
C SER A 96 -24.35 43.56 -39.79
N ALA A 97 -23.04 43.80 -39.61
CA ALA A 97 -22.30 44.84 -40.33
C ALA A 97 -21.96 44.38 -41.76
N ALA A 98 -21.55 43.12 -41.93
CA ALA A 98 -21.28 42.52 -43.24
C ALA A 98 -22.54 42.48 -44.13
N ALA A 99 -23.71 42.20 -43.55
CA ALA A 99 -24.99 42.21 -44.27
C ALA A 99 -25.38 43.59 -44.84
N LYS A 100 -24.81 44.68 -44.31
CA LYS A 100 -25.02 46.05 -44.81
C LYS A 100 -24.10 46.44 -45.97
N GLY A 101 -23.27 45.50 -46.46
CA GLY A 101 -22.41 45.71 -47.63
C GLY A 101 -21.01 46.27 -47.30
N ASP A 102 -20.60 46.29 -46.04
CA ASP A 102 -19.23 46.67 -45.66
C ASP A 102 -18.23 45.54 -46.00
N ALA A 103 -17.37 45.80 -46.98
CA ALA A 103 -16.36 44.86 -47.46
C ALA A 103 -15.31 44.51 -46.39
N ALA A 104 -14.96 45.46 -45.51
CA ALA A 104 -14.02 45.20 -44.41
C ALA A 104 -14.64 44.29 -43.35
N ALA A 105 -15.92 44.51 -43.03
CA ALA A 105 -16.68 43.64 -42.13
C ALA A 105 -16.83 42.22 -42.70
N SER A 106 -17.05 42.07 -44.01
CA SER A 106 -17.14 40.76 -44.67
C SER A 106 -15.84 39.97 -44.61
N LYS A 107 -14.68 40.63 -44.83
CA LYS A 107 -13.37 39.97 -44.69
C LYS A 107 -13.14 39.50 -43.26
N ARG A 108 -13.33 40.39 -42.28
CA ARG A 108 -13.14 40.07 -40.86
C ARG A 108 -14.08 38.97 -40.37
N TYR A 109 -15.30 38.90 -40.91
CA TYR A 109 -16.24 37.81 -40.64
C TYR A 109 -15.69 36.45 -41.09
N LYS A 110 -15.14 36.35 -42.30
CA LYS A 110 -14.51 35.12 -42.80
C LYS A 110 -13.27 34.74 -41.99
N ASP A 111 -12.46 35.73 -41.61
CA ASP A 111 -11.28 35.51 -40.78
C ASP A 111 -11.67 34.95 -39.39
N LEU A 112 -12.74 35.49 -38.77
CA LEU A 112 -13.28 34.97 -37.50
C LEU A 112 -13.88 33.57 -37.63
N GLU A 113 -14.60 33.27 -38.73
CA GLU A 113 -15.10 31.92 -39.00
C GLU A 113 -13.95 30.90 -39.09
N ALA A 114 -12.87 31.24 -39.78
CA ALA A 114 -11.68 30.40 -39.88
C ALA A 114 -10.99 30.22 -38.52
N GLU A 115 -10.89 31.28 -37.72
CA GLU A 115 -10.30 31.22 -36.38
C GLU A 115 -11.13 30.34 -35.43
N ILE A 116 -12.47 30.47 -35.44
CA ILE A 116 -13.37 29.61 -34.64
C ILE A 116 -13.27 28.16 -35.08
N ALA A 117 -13.20 27.88 -36.39
CA ALA A 117 -13.01 26.52 -36.88
C ALA A 117 -11.68 25.92 -36.39
N ASN A 118 -10.60 26.70 -36.41
CA ASN A 118 -9.30 26.28 -35.86
C ASN A 118 -9.37 26.03 -34.34
N LEU A 119 -9.96 26.95 -33.57
CA LEU A 119 -10.14 26.79 -32.11
C LEU A 119 -10.99 25.56 -31.78
N LYS A 120 -12.05 25.27 -32.55
CA LYS A 120 -12.85 24.04 -32.39
C LYS A 120 -12.04 22.78 -32.65
N GLY A 121 -11.14 22.81 -33.65
CA GLY A 121 -10.17 21.73 -33.87
C GLY A 121 -9.23 21.53 -32.69
N GLN A 122 -8.69 22.61 -32.13
CA GLN A 122 -7.84 22.56 -30.93
C GLN A 122 -8.59 22.08 -29.70
N LEU A 123 -9.85 22.48 -29.52
CA LEU A 123 -10.70 22.02 -28.43
C LEU A 123 -10.93 20.51 -28.52
N ALA A 124 -11.31 20.00 -29.69
CA ALA A 124 -11.52 18.57 -29.90
C ALA A 124 -10.24 17.74 -29.60
N GLN A 125 -9.07 18.26 -30.00
CA GLN A 125 -7.78 17.64 -29.69
C GLN A 125 -7.49 17.66 -28.18
N ALA A 126 -7.72 18.79 -27.50
CA ALA A 126 -7.51 18.90 -26.05
C ALA A 126 -8.49 18.04 -25.24
N GLU A 127 -9.74 17.90 -25.70
CA GLU A 127 -10.73 17.00 -25.12
C GLU A 127 -10.29 15.55 -25.24
N LYS A 128 -9.75 15.16 -26.41
CA LYS A 128 -9.19 13.82 -26.62
C LYS A 128 -8.01 13.55 -25.70
N GLU A 129 -7.06 14.48 -25.59
CA GLU A 129 -5.90 14.38 -24.68
C GLU A 129 -6.35 14.18 -23.22
N ARG A 130 -7.33 14.98 -22.76
CA ARG A 130 -7.90 14.83 -21.42
C ARG A 130 -8.53 13.44 -21.23
N ASP A 131 -9.31 12.97 -22.18
CA ASP A 131 -10.02 11.70 -22.05
C ASP A 131 -9.06 10.51 -22.04
N GLU A 132 -7.98 10.57 -22.82
CA GLU A 132 -6.87 9.61 -22.80
C GLU A 132 -6.19 9.58 -21.40
N LEU A 133 -5.86 10.75 -20.83
CA LEU A 133 -5.27 10.86 -19.49
C LEU A 133 -6.20 10.32 -18.39
N VAL A 134 -7.52 10.49 -18.51
CA VAL A 134 -8.49 9.94 -17.55
C VAL A 134 -8.48 8.41 -17.58
N VAL A 135 -8.38 7.80 -18.76
CA VAL A 135 -8.30 6.34 -18.90
C VAL A 135 -7.00 5.81 -18.30
N GLU A 136 -5.87 6.47 -18.56
CA GLU A 136 -4.57 6.11 -17.99
C GLU A 136 -4.56 6.20 -16.46
N LEU A 137 -5.13 7.29 -15.90
CA LEU A 137 -5.23 7.46 -14.47
C LEU A 137 -6.07 6.36 -13.81
N LYS A 138 -7.21 5.99 -14.43
CA LYS A 138 -8.06 4.88 -13.93
C LYS A 138 -7.30 3.56 -13.90
N LYS A 139 -6.61 3.24 -14.99
CA LYS A 139 -5.79 2.02 -15.08
C LYS A 139 -4.71 1.99 -13.99
N THR A 140 -4.02 3.11 -13.77
CA THR A 140 -2.98 3.22 -12.73
C THR A 140 -3.56 3.00 -11.33
N VAL A 141 -4.76 3.53 -11.05
CA VAL A 141 -5.45 3.31 -9.77
C VAL A 141 -5.82 1.84 -9.58
N GLU A 142 -6.32 1.16 -10.61
CA GLU A 142 -6.64 -0.27 -10.56
C GLU A 142 -5.38 -1.12 -10.32
N GLU A 143 -4.27 -0.83 -11.01
CA GLU A 143 -2.99 -1.52 -10.82
C GLU A 143 -2.44 -1.32 -9.39
N LEU A 144 -2.51 -0.10 -8.85
CA LEU A 144 -2.10 0.17 -7.47
C LEU A 144 -2.96 -0.60 -6.45
N GLN A 145 -4.28 -0.67 -6.66
CA GLN A 145 -5.17 -1.45 -5.80
C GLN A 145 -4.81 -2.95 -5.80
N GLN A 146 -4.49 -3.51 -6.98
CA GLN A 146 -4.06 -4.91 -7.09
C GLN A 146 -2.74 -5.16 -6.36
N GLN A 147 -1.76 -4.25 -6.48
CA GLN A 147 -0.48 -4.36 -5.78
C GLN A 147 -0.65 -4.32 -4.25
N ILE A 148 -1.54 -3.48 -3.75
CA ILE A 148 -1.78 -3.39 -2.32
C ILE A 148 -2.44 -4.68 -1.79
N GLN A 149 -3.44 -5.21 -2.49
CA GLN A 149 -4.05 -6.49 -2.13
C GLN A 149 -3.04 -7.63 -2.13
N ALA A 150 -2.17 -7.69 -3.14
CA ALA A 150 -1.11 -8.70 -3.22
C ALA A 150 -0.13 -8.57 -2.03
N THR A 151 0.29 -7.34 -1.70
CA THR A 151 1.19 -7.06 -0.58
C THR A 151 0.57 -7.47 0.75
N GLU A 152 -0.71 -7.19 0.97
CA GLU A 152 -1.42 -7.58 2.18
C GLU A 152 -1.50 -9.10 2.33
N VAL A 153 -1.80 -9.83 1.25
CA VAL A 153 -1.81 -11.29 1.26
C VAL A 153 -0.42 -11.84 1.61
N GLN A 154 0.65 -11.27 1.06
CA GLN A 154 2.01 -11.69 1.40
C GLN A 154 2.36 -11.39 2.86
N ARG A 155 1.96 -10.23 3.39
CA ARG A 155 2.13 -9.89 4.81
C ARG A 155 1.44 -10.90 5.72
N GLN A 156 0.18 -11.23 5.43
CA GLN A 156 -0.56 -12.23 6.22
C GLN A 156 0.07 -13.63 6.15
N ARG A 157 0.61 -14.02 5.00
CA ARG A 157 1.37 -15.27 4.87
C ARG A 157 2.65 -15.23 5.68
N ALA A 158 3.40 -14.14 5.61
CA ALA A 158 4.64 -13.95 6.37
C ALA A 158 4.39 -14.02 7.88
N GLU A 159 3.36 -13.33 8.39
CA GLU A 159 2.97 -13.40 9.80
C GLU A 159 2.56 -14.82 10.23
N ARG A 160 1.82 -15.54 9.38
CA ARG A 160 1.48 -16.94 9.65
C ARG A 160 2.72 -17.81 9.75
N TYR A 161 3.62 -17.73 8.77
CA TYR A 161 4.86 -18.51 8.77
C TYR A 161 5.78 -18.13 9.94
N LYS A 162 5.81 -16.84 10.30
CA LYS A 162 6.52 -16.36 11.49
C LYS A 162 5.96 -17.00 12.76
N GLY A 163 4.64 -17.02 12.93
CA GLY A 163 3.97 -17.69 14.05
C GLY A 163 4.26 -19.19 14.11
N GLU A 164 4.20 -19.90 12.97
CA GLU A 164 4.54 -21.32 12.88
C GLU A 164 6.03 -21.57 13.22
N ALA A 165 6.93 -20.72 12.71
CA ALA A 165 8.36 -20.80 13.02
C ALA A 165 8.64 -20.57 14.51
N HIS A 166 8.01 -19.57 15.13
CA HIS A 166 8.11 -19.29 16.56
C HIS A 166 7.67 -20.48 17.41
N GLN A 167 6.54 -21.08 17.06
CA GLN A 167 6.03 -22.27 17.74
C GLN A 167 6.98 -23.46 17.58
N ASN A 168 7.52 -23.69 16.40
CA ASN A 168 8.46 -24.77 16.13
C ASN A 168 9.77 -24.60 16.90
N LEU A 169 10.33 -23.37 16.92
CA LEU A 169 11.55 -23.05 17.67
C LEU A 169 11.37 -23.24 19.17
N TRP A 170 10.26 -22.75 19.74
CA TRP A 170 9.96 -22.95 21.15
C TRP A 170 9.76 -24.44 21.48
N THR A 171 9.06 -25.18 20.61
CA THR A 171 8.85 -26.62 20.80
C THR A 171 10.19 -27.37 20.80
N SER A 172 11.09 -27.06 19.86
CA SER A 172 12.44 -27.63 19.82
C SER A 172 13.22 -27.31 21.09
N PHE A 173 13.25 -26.04 21.48
CA PHE A 173 13.93 -25.59 22.70
C PHE A 173 13.40 -26.31 23.95
N SER A 174 12.08 -26.42 24.10
CA SER A 174 11.47 -27.12 25.23
C SER A 174 11.79 -28.62 25.25
N ALA A 175 11.88 -29.26 24.08
CA ALA A 175 12.27 -30.66 23.94
C ALA A 175 13.74 -30.86 24.30
N GLU A 176 14.63 -29.98 23.82
CA GLU A 176 16.05 -29.97 24.19
C GLU A 176 16.23 -29.76 25.70
N ALA A 177 15.47 -28.84 26.30
CA ALA A 177 15.48 -28.60 27.73
C ALA A 177 15.06 -29.83 28.54
N LYS A 178 14.00 -30.53 28.12
CA LYS A 178 13.58 -31.80 28.73
C LYS A 178 14.68 -32.85 28.67
N VAL A 179 15.32 -33.02 27.52
CA VAL A 179 16.42 -33.99 27.35
C VAL A 179 17.62 -33.62 28.23
N ALA A 180 18.00 -32.35 28.28
CA ALA A 180 19.14 -31.86 29.06
C ALA A 180 18.92 -32.01 30.58
N ILE A 181 17.72 -31.69 31.08
CA ILE A 181 17.40 -31.74 32.51
C ILE A 181 17.11 -33.18 32.97
N CYS A 182 16.42 -33.96 32.13
CA CYS A 182 15.89 -35.29 32.45
C CYS A 182 16.75 -36.45 31.90
N ASP A 183 18.07 -36.33 31.92
CA ASP A 183 19.02 -37.32 31.35
C ASP A 183 18.91 -38.75 31.94
N ARG A 184 18.44 -38.91 33.19
CA ARG A 184 18.46 -40.23 33.88
C ARG A 184 17.18 -40.57 34.61
N GLY A 185 16.67 -41.78 34.38
CA GLY A 185 15.53 -42.30 35.12
C GLY A 185 14.83 -43.49 34.46
N SER A 186 13.82 -44.01 35.16
CA SER A 186 12.81 -44.86 34.53
C SER A 186 11.82 -44.00 33.74
N ARG A 187 11.06 -44.61 32.82
CA ARG A 187 10.01 -43.92 32.03
C ARG A 187 9.08 -43.06 32.89
N ARG A 188 8.58 -43.62 34.01
CA ARG A 188 7.73 -42.89 34.97
C ARG A 188 8.42 -41.68 35.60
N ARG A 189 9.74 -41.71 35.75
CA ARG A 189 10.51 -40.56 36.26
C ARG A 189 10.67 -39.49 35.18
N HIS A 190 10.87 -39.89 33.92
CA HIS A 190 10.93 -38.95 32.80
C HIS A 190 9.59 -38.24 32.60
N ASP A 191 8.48 -38.95 32.67
CA ASP A 191 7.14 -38.33 32.53
C ASP A 191 6.93 -37.22 33.57
N LYS A 192 7.25 -37.49 34.84
CA LYS A 192 7.18 -36.48 35.92
C LYS A 192 8.20 -35.35 35.75
N CYS A 193 9.39 -35.66 35.26
CA CYS A 193 10.42 -34.67 35.01
C CYS A 193 10.04 -33.74 33.86
N HIS A 194 9.44 -34.27 32.79
CA HIS A 194 8.94 -33.47 31.67
C HIS A 194 7.83 -32.53 32.11
N GLU A 195 6.88 -33.00 32.92
CA GLU A 195 5.80 -32.17 33.49
C GLU A 195 6.37 -31.04 34.37
N ALA A 196 7.38 -31.34 35.20
CA ALA A 196 8.06 -30.33 36.01
C ALA A 196 8.80 -29.29 35.14
N VAL A 197 9.49 -29.73 34.08
CA VAL A 197 10.18 -28.82 33.14
C VAL A 197 9.18 -27.95 32.38
N GLU A 198 8.07 -28.50 31.89
CA GLU A 198 7.01 -27.72 31.24
C GLU A 198 6.40 -26.68 32.18
N THR A 199 6.19 -27.03 33.45
CA THR A 199 5.67 -26.11 34.46
C THR A 199 6.68 -24.99 34.77
N ALA A 200 7.98 -25.31 34.77
CA ALA A 200 9.05 -24.34 34.99
C ALA A 200 9.26 -23.39 33.80
N LEU A 201 8.97 -23.85 32.57
CA LEU A 201 9.02 -23.03 31.36
C LEU A 201 7.76 -22.17 31.20
N THR A 202 7.72 -21.07 31.95
CA THR A 202 6.55 -20.18 31.99
C THR A 202 6.29 -19.45 30.65
N ALA A 203 5.07 -18.96 30.45
CA ALA A 203 4.73 -18.13 29.29
C ALA A 203 5.57 -16.83 29.20
N GLU A 204 6.04 -16.31 30.33
CA GLU A 204 6.95 -15.17 30.36
C GLU A 204 8.31 -15.52 29.73
N MET A 205 8.85 -16.70 30.04
CA MET A 205 10.09 -17.19 29.42
C MET A 205 9.92 -17.40 27.92
N GLN A 206 8.77 -17.93 27.49
CA GLN A 206 8.45 -18.06 26.06
C GLN A 206 8.42 -16.70 25.36
N SER A 207 7.78 -15.69 25.95
CA SER A 207 7.74 -14.33 25.40
C SER A 207 9.14 -13.72 25.25
N LYS A 208 9.97 -13.83 26.29
CA LYS A 208 11.38 -13.39 26.25
C LYS A 208 12.21 -14.17 25.23
N PHE A 209 11.97 -15.46 25.10
CA PHE A 209 12.63 -16.31 24.12
C PHE A 209 12.32 -15.82 22.70
N LEU A 210 11.05 -15.60 22.39
CA LEU A 210 10.61 -15.13 21.08
C LEU A 210 11.13 -13.73 20.76
N SER A 211 11.14 -12.82 21.74
CA SER A 211 11.73 -11.48 21.56
C SER A 211 13.20 -11.52 21.16
N CYS A 212 13.97 -12.49 21.67
CA CYS A 212 15.37 -12.66 21.30
C CYS A 212 15.59 -13.33 19.95
N VAL A 213 14.67 -14.22 19.56
CA VAL A 213 14.66 -14.80 18.21
C VAL A 213 14.32 -13.71 17.19
N ASP A 214 13.32 -12.87 17.49
CA ASP A 214 12.88 -11.75 16.66
C ASP A 214 13.99 -10.72 16.42
N SER A 215 14.84 -10.46 17.42
CA SER A 215 15.95 -9.50 17.26
C SER A 215 17.13 -10.04 16.45
N TYR A 216 17.13 -11.35 16.14
CA TYR A 216 18.22 -12.07 15.46
C TYR A 216 19.61 -11.94 16.12
N GLN A 217 19.67 -11.49 17.38
CA GLN A 217 20.94 -11.26 18.06
C GLN A 217 21.55 -12.55 18.61
N PHE A 218 20.71 -13.40 19.20
CA PHE A 218 21.14 -14.60 19.90
C PHE A 218 19.98 -15.58 20.08
N THR A 219 20.18 -16.85 19.71
CA THR A 219 19.23 -17.93 20.03
C THR A 219 19.39 -18.32 21.49
N PRO A 220 18.35 -18.16 22.35
CA PRO A 220 18.48 -18.47 23.76
C PRO A 220 18.87 -19.93 24.01
N MET A 221 19.73 -20.15 25.00
CA MET A 221 20.26 -21.48 25.32
C MET A 221 20.04 -21.82 26.79
N LEU A 222 19.68 -23.07 27.05
CA LEU A 222 19.62 -23.60 28.41
C LEU A 222 21.03 -23.92 28.91
N ARG A 223 21.39 -23.42 30.10
CA ARG A 223 22.68 -23.70 30.75
C ARG A 223 22.48 -24.09 32.20
N GLN A 224 23.40 -24.90 32.70
CA GLN A 224 23.46 -25.27 34.11
C GLN A 224 24.45 -24.35 34.84
N LEU A 225 24.07 -23.86 36.02
CA LEU A 225 24.95 -23.02 36.84
C LEU A 225 26.09 -23.85 37.46
N GLU A 226 27.32 -23.38 37.33
CA GLU A 226 28.46 -23.98 38.03
C GLU A 226 28.44 -23.61 39.52
N ARG A 227 29.09 -24.43 40.36
CA ARG A 227 29.14 -24.19 41.81
C ARG A 227 29.78 -22.83 42.09
N LYS A 228 29.03 -21.95 42.77
CA LYS A 228 29.43 -20.58 43.17
C LYS A 228 29.48 -19.54 42.02
N GLN A 229 28.91 -19.85 40.87
CA GLN A 229 28.77 -18.86 39.80
C GLN A 229 27.48 -18.03 40.02
N GLU A 230 27.53 -16.73 39.70
CA GLU A 230 26.35 -15.88 39.68
C GLU A 230 25.62 -16.00 38.33
N VAL A 231 24.30 -15.87 38.36
CA VAL A 231 23.47 -15.91 37.14
C VAL A 231 23.72 -14.63 36.33
N PRO A 232 24.01 -14.71 35.02
CA PRO A 232 24.17 -13.53 34.17
C PRO A 232 22.96 -12.59 34.23
N SER A 233 23.17 -11.29 34.02
CA SER A 233 22.09 -10.28 34.07
C SER A 233 20.99 -10.51 33.02
N ASN A 234 21.35 -11.07 31.86
CA ASN A 234 20.45 -11.43 30.77
C ASN A 234 19.98 -12.89 30.83
N ALA A 235 20.02 -13.52 32.00
CA ALA A 235 19.55 -14.88 32.21
C ALA A 235 18.37 -14.93 33.18
N MET A 236 17.46 -15.88 32.95
CA MET A 236 16.37 -16.18 33.88
C MET A 236 16.53 -17.60 34.41
N LYS A 237 16.61 -17.72 35.73
CA LYS A 237 16.68 -19.03 36.40
C LYS A 237 15.33 -19.75 36.30
N LEU A 238 15.35 -21.06 36.11
CA LEU A 238 14.15 -21.89 36.24
C LEU A 238 13.69 -21.91 37.71
N SER A 239 12.40 -22.14 37.96
CA SER A 239 11.91 -22.28 39.33
C SER A 239 12.51 -23.53 40.00
N ASP A 240 12.90 -23.39 41.26
CA ASP A 240 13.48 -24.49 42.06
C ASP A 240 12.40 -25.31 42.80
N ASP A 241 11.14 -25.19 42.37
CA ASP A 241 9.99 -25.79 43.07
C ASP A 241 9.98 -27.33 42.99
N ASP A 242 10.70 -27.91 42.03
CA ASP A 242 10.84 -29.36 41.85
C ASP A 242 12.31 -29.81 42.02
N ARG A 243 12.48 -31.01 42.56
CA ARG A 243 13.77 -31.73 42.68
C ARG A 243 14.46 -32.01 41.34
N PHE A 244 13.78 -31.80 40.21
CA PHE A 244 14.37 -31.96 38.88
C PHE A 244 15.06 -30.69 38.39
N THR A 245 14.61 -29.51 38.86
CA THR A 245 15.12 -28.19 38.45
C THR A 245 16.07 -27.55 39.47
N ASP A 246 16.19 -28.15 40.66
CA ASP A 246 17.05 -27.73 41.78
C ASP A 246 18.55 -27.56 41.47
N LYS A 247 19.02 -28.08 40.34
CA LYS A 247 20.42 -28.00 39.89
C LYS A 247 20.85 -26.63 39.37
N GLY A 248 20.01 -25.61 39.51
CA GLY A 248 20.32 -24.24 39.10
C GLY A 248 20.36 -24.07 37.59
N TRP A 249 19.37 -24.62 36.88
CA TRP A 249 19.24 -24.37 35.45
C TRP A 249 18.77 -22.94 35.18
N TYR A 250 19.29 -22.33 34.13
CA TYR A 250 18.87 -21.01 33.67
C TYR A 250 18.87 -20.94 32.15
N ILE A 251 18.03 -20.05 31.61
CA ILE A 251 17.98 -19.73 30.19
C ILE A 251 18.76 -18.44 30.00
N GLN A 252 19.78 -18.46 29.13
CA GLN A 252 20.51 -17.27 28.72
C GLN A 252 19.82 -16.66 27.50
N TYR A 253 19.40 -15.39 27.61
CA TYR A 253 18.73 -14.65 26.54
C TYR A 253 19.70 -13.72 25.81
N CYS A 254 19.22 -13.07 24.75
CA CYS A 254 19.88 -11.95 24.11
C CYS A 254 20.10 -10.78 25.09
N ASP A 255 21.11 -9.96 24.80
CA ASP A 255 21.40 -8.74 25.54
C ASP A 255 20.67 -7.56 24.87
N PRO A 256 19.70 -6.91 25.53
CA PRO A 256 18.94 -5.81 24.93
C PRO A 256 19.78 -4.55 24.69
N THR A 257 21.03 -4.49 25.18
CA THR A 257 21.93 -3.35 24.98
C THR A 257 22.75 -3.44 23.68
N LEU A 258 22.77 -4.62 23.04
CA LEU A 258 23.39 -4.78 21.73
C LEU A 258 22.42 -4.31 20.63
N PRO A 259 22.90 -3.75 19.51
CA PRO A 259 22.05 -3.36 18.40
C PRO A 259 21.39 -4.59 17.78
N GLU A 260 20.12 -4.49 17.38
CA GLU A 260 19.41 -5.56 16.69
C GLU A 260 20.10 -5.83 15.35
N ALA A 261 20.42 -7.10 15.08
CA ALA A 261 21.08 -7.46 13.83
C ALA A 261 20.18 -7.18 12.61
N GLY A 262 18.86 -7.14 12.82
CA GLY A 262 17.83 -6.89 11.81
C GLY A 262 17.79 -5.44 11.30
N GLU A 263 17.99 -4.43 12.14
CA GLU A 263 17.88 -3.02 11.71
C GLU A 263 18.92 -2.65 10.63
N ALA A 264 20.10 -3.28 10.66
CA ALA A 264 21.13 -3.09 9.64
C ALA A 264 20.81 -3.81 8.31
N ALA A 265 20.03 -4.89 8.35
CA ALA A 265 19.64 -5.67 7.19
C ALA A 265 18.37 -5.13 6.51
N ASP A 266 17.35 -4.76 7.29
CA ASP A 266 16.09 -4.21 6.77
C ASP A 266 16.26 -2.80 6.21
N ALA A 267 17.21 -2.01 6.72
CA ALA A 267 17.57 -0.73 6.13
C ALA A 267 18.22 -0.87 4.73
N ALA A 268 18.86 -2.00 4.45
CA ALA A 268 19.41 -2.30 3.12
C ALA A 268 18.32 -2.77 2.15
N ASP A 269 17.34 -3.55 2.63
CA ASP A 269 16.27 -4.11 1.78
C ASP A 269 15.19 -3.07 1.44
N ARG A 270 14.92 -2.10 2.32
CA ARG A 270 14.03 -0.95 2.00
C ARG A 270 14.58 -0.03 0.89
N ASN A 271 15.89 -0.09 0.61
CA ASN A 271 16.53 0.60 -0.52
C ASN A 271 16.80 -0.33 -1.71
N ALA A 272 16.57 -1.64 -1.57
CA ALA A 272 16.62 -2.56 -2.68
C ALA A 272 15.35 -2.34 -3.52
N THR A 273 15.49 -1.56 -4.59
CA THR A 273 14.46 -1.48 -5.63
C THR A 273 14.12 -2.91 -6.05
N PRO A 274 12.85 -3.34 -6.01
CA PRO A 274 12.50 -4.70 -6.41
C PRO A 274 13.04 -4.92 -7.81
N ALA A 275 13.94 -5.91 -7.95
CA ALA A 275 14.51 -6.25 -9.23
C ALA A 275 13.35 -6.53 -10.20
N PRO A 276 13.36 -5.96 -11.43
CA PRO A 276 12.29 -6.19 -12.38
C PRO A 276 12.21 -7.69 -12.61
N THR A 277 11.09 -8.30 -12.20
CA THR A 277 10.75 -9.68 -12.49
C THR A 277 10.39 -9.80 -13.96
N GLY A 278 11.39 -9.61 -14.82
CA GLY A 278 11.37 -9.96 -16.24
C GLY A 278 11.40 -11.47 -16.37
N GLY A 279 10.31 -12.13 -16.01
CA GLY A 279 10.05 -13.52 -16.36
C GLY A 279 9.73 -13.59 -17.85
N GLU A 280 10.78 -13.62 -18.67
CA GLU A 280 10.68 -14.01 -20.08
C GLU A 280 10.23 -15.47 -20.12
N VAL A 281 8.93 -15.69 -20.33
CA VAL A 281 8.37 -17.03 -20.55
C VAL A 281 8.81 -17.48 -21.94
N THR A 282 9.98 -18.10 -22.03
CA THR A 282 10.37 -18.88 -23.20
C THR A 282 9.48 -20.13 -23.26
N LYS A 283 8.45 -20.07 -24.10
CA LYS A 283 7.74 -21.27 -24.56
C LYS A 283 8.69 -22.08 -25.43
N GLU A 284 9.26 -23.15 -24.88
CA GLU A 284 9.77 -24.25 -25.70
C GLU A 284 8.58 -24.92 -26.39
N VAL A 285 8.52 -24.78 -27.71
CA VAL A 285 7.65 -25.55 -28.59
C VAL A 285 8.42 -26.83 -28.91
N GLU A 286 8.14 -27.91 -28.17
CA GLU A 286 8.51 -29.24 -28.59
C GLU A 286 7.58 -29.66 -29.74
N GLY A 287 8.18 -29.91 -30.90
CA GLY A 287 7.54 -30.57 -32.01
C GLY A 287 7.91 -32.05 -32.03
N GLU A 288 6.89 -32.90 -32.06
CA GLU A 288 6.90 -34.24 -32.64
C GLU A 288 5.72 -34.36 -33.63
#